data_AF-A0A1V0A7X1-F1
#
_entry.id   AF-A0A1V0A7X1-F1
#
_cell.length_a   1.000
_cell.length_b   1.000
_cell.length_c   1.000
_cell.angle_alpha   90.00
_cell.angle_beta   90.00
_cell.angle_gamma   90.00
#
_symmetry.space_group_name_H-M   'P 1'
#
loop_
_entity.id
_entity.type
_entity.pdbx_description
1 polymer ?
#
loop_
_entity_poly.entity_id
_entity_poly.type
_entity_poly.pdbx_seq_one_letter_code
_entity_poly.pdbx_strand_id
1 'polypeptide(L)'
;MRQELGYKEKSGQFTKFGQWYADRVQDTQYRDAPWCDMFLSWAANKSGLSDYVGEFAWTPSHAAWFIQQNAWSRRPEPGALVFYDWRGGKSYKGIDHVGIVERVEGHKIHTIEANVDRVWLKRKTRETDKVVGYGIPRLVKANLERLDEIRSTERPFISPPRSGDAHGSPLDLLGTPPALLAAMVLMTIVLSLRVTGRRRPGTHRRLPWLPGPTAPPPPPRVPSPRNPLTPPHQPEQGDASPTEASLTEQAKAQAPPRTTAPTDRSGMARVAAGAGRPATKPHPTKPRPTPKRRKPYDAS
;
A
#
# COMPACT_ATOMS: atom_id res chain seq x y z
N MET A 1 -15.65 -10.14 10.18
CA MET A 1 -16.27 -9.27 9.15
C MET A 1 -17.80 -9.37 9.10
N ARG A 2 -18.40 -10.53 8.78
CA ARG A 2 -19.87 -10.63 8.59
C ARG A 2 -20.72 -10.19 9.79
N GLN A 3 -20.20 -10.39 11.00
CA GLN A 3 -20.85 -9.94 12.24
C GLN A 3 -20.95 -8.41 12.37
N GLU A 4 -20.16 -7.67 11.59
CA GLU A 4 -20.12 -6.20 11.58
C GLU A 4 -21.05 -5.59 10.51
N LEU A 5 -21.74 -6.42 9.72
CA LEU A 5 -22.64 -5.93 8.68
C LEU A 5 -23.77 -5.09 9.28
N GLY A 6 -24.03 -3.93 8.68
CA GLY A 6 -24.97 -2.95 9.20
C GLY A 6 -24.32 -1.92 10.15
N TYR A 7 -23.02 -2.03 10.44
CA TYR A 7 -22.31 -0.99 11.18
C TYR A 7 -22.41 0.36 10.44
N LYS A 8 -22.75 1.41 11.19
CA LYS A 8 -22.81 2.80 10.74
C LYS A 8 -21.78 3.62 11.51
N GLU A 9 -21.03 4.47 10.84
CA GLU A 9 -20.20 5.46 11.53
C GLU A 9 -21.03 6.40 12.41
N LYS A 10 -20.41 6.92 13.46
CA LYS A 10 -21.00 7.92 14.36
C LYS A 10 -20.71 9.33 13.81
N SER A 11 -21.21 10.35 14.52
CA SER A 11 -20.92 11.75 14.19
C SER A 11 -19.42 12.01 14.06
N GLY A 12 -19.03 12.82 13.07
CA GLY A 12 -17.63 13.16 12.84
C GLY A 12 -16.80 12.05 12.19
N GLN A 13 -17.43 11.11 11.46
CA GLN A 13 -16.78 9.94 10.83
C GLN A 13 -16.17 8.92 11.82
N PHE A 14 -16.46 9.07 13.11
CA PHE A 14 -15.91 8.17 14.14
C PHE A 14 -16.37 6.72 13.92
N THR A 15 -15.40 5.80 13.94
CA THR A 15 -15.66 4.36 13.99
C THR A 15 -14.75 3.64 14.98
N LYS A 16 -15.19 2.49 15.50
CA LYS A 16 -14.30 1.62 16.30
C LYS A 16 -13.11 1.10 15.50
N PHE A 17 -13.23 1.03 14.16
CA PHE A 17 -12.17 0.59 13.27
C PHE A 17 -11.10 1.68 13.09
N GLY A 18 -11.53 2.93 12.86
CA GLY A 18 -10.66 4.09 12.81
C GLY A 18 -9.96 4.35 14.14
N GLN A 19 -10.68 4.28 15.26
CA GLN A 19 -10.10 4.36 16.60
C GLN A 19 -9.04 3.27 16.83
N TRP A 20 -9.37 2.01 16.54
CA TRP A 20 -8.40 0.92 16.67
C TRP A 20 -7.15 1.14 15.81
N TYR A 21 -7.31 1.60 14.57
CA TYR A 21 -6.18 1.86 13.69
C TYR A 21 -5.32 3.00 14.23
N ALA A 22 -5.94 4.11 14.64
CA ALA A 22 -5.29 5.26 15.25
C ALA A 22 -4.47 4.88 16.49
N ASP A 23 -5.03 4.06 17.39
CA ASP A 23 -4.32 3.58 18.58
C ASP A 23 -3.13 2.70 18.19
N ARG A 24 -3.29 1.86 17.17
CA ARG A 24 -2.27 0.92 16.70
C ARG A 24 -1.07 1.63 16.06
N VAL A 25 -1.32 2.68 15.26
CA VAL A 25 -0.26 3.46 14.61
C VAL A 25 0.15 4.70 15.40
N GLN A 26 -0.45 4.91 16.58
CA GLN A 26 -0.24 6.06 17.47
C GLN A 26 -0.45 7.41 16.78
N ASP A 27 -1.49 7.50 15.95
CA ASP A 27 -1.82 8.73 15.21
C ASP A 27 -3.33 8.96 15.18
N THR A 28 -3.75 9.98 15.94
CA THR A 28 -5.16 10.33 16.13
C THR A 28 -5.87 10.78 14.86
N GLN A 29 -5.15 11.17 13.81
CA GLN A 29 -5.78 11.62 12.55
C GLN A 29 -6.65 10.52 11.92
N TYR A 30 -6.30 9.25 12.15
CA TYR A 30 -7.04 8.10 11.60
C TYR A 30 -8.35 7.79 12.32
N ARG A 31 -8.59 8.37 13.51
CA ARG A 31 -9.79 8.08 14.29
C ARG A 31 -11.07 8.49 13.56
N ASP A 32 -10.99 9.61 12.86
CA ASP A 32 -12.12 10.33 12.26
C ASP A 32 -11.95 10.46 10.72
N ALA A 33 -11.25 9.49 10.10
CA ALA A 33 -10.89 9.45 8.68
C ALA A 33 -11.72 8.40 7.89
N PRO A 34 -11.73 8.46 6.53
CA PRO A 34 -12.34 7.41 5.71
C PRO A 34 -11.82 6.02 6.04
N TRP A 35 -12.72 5.10 6.36
CA TRP A 35 -12.39 3.88 7.11
C TRP A 35 -12.53 2.58 6.32
N CYS A 36 -12.61 2.66 4.98
CA CYS A 36 -12.73 1.46 4.14
C CYS A 36 -11.56 0.48 4.36
N ASP A 37 -10.33 0.99 4.35
CA ASP A 37 -9.12 0.18 4.49
C ASP A 37 -8.80 -0.17 5.95
N MET A 38 -9.04 0.77 6.86
CA MET A 38 -8.87 0.54 8.30
C MET A 38 -9.76 -0.60 8.81
N PHE A 39 -10.97 -0.77 8.25
CA PHE A 39 -11.82 -1.92 8.53
C PHE A 39 -11.21 -3.24 8.06
N LEU A 40 -10.61 -3.28 6.86
CA LEU A 40 -9.97 -4.50 6.35
C LEU A 40 -8.73 -4.87 7.18
N SER A 41 -7.94 -3.88 7.57
CA SER A 41 -6.81 -4.04 8.50
C SER A 41 -7.25 -4.59 9.85
N TRP A 42 -8.32 -4.03 10.43
CA TRP A 42 -8.91 -4.52 11.68
C TRP A 42 -9.40 -5.96 11.54
N ALA A 43 -10.08 -6.27 10.43
CA ALA A 43 -10.62 -7.59 10.18
C ALA A 43 -9.52 -8.64 9.99
N ALA A 44 -8.46 -8.30 9.26
CA ALA A 44 -7.28 -9.15 9.08
C ALA A 44 -6.61 -9.41 10.43
N ASN A 45 -6.37 -8.35 11.22
CA ASN A 45 -5.79 -8.48 12.54
C ASN A 45 -6.62 -9.38 13.47
N LYS A 46 -7.94 -9.16 13.54
CA LYS A 46 -8.85 -10.00 14.34
C LYS A 46 -8.90 -11.46 13.92
N SER A 47 -8.51 -11.76 12.68
CA SER A 47 -8.53 -13.11 12.12
C SER A 47 -7.13 -13.75 12.07
N GLY A 48 -6.09 -13.06 12.54
CA GLY A 48 -4.70 -13.55 12.45
C GLY A 48 -4.16 -13.60 11.01
N LEU A 49 -4.66 -12.73 10.12
CA LEU A 49 -4.30 -12.70 8.70
C LEU A 49 -3.53 -11.43 8.30
N SER A 50 -3.03 -10.64 9.26
CA SER A 50 -2.30 -9.39 9.00
C SER A 50 -1.12 -9.59 8.06
N ASP A 51 -0.37 -10.70 8.15
CA ASP A 51 0.81 -10.95 7.30
C ASP A 51 0.46 -11.14 5.82
N TYR A 52 -0.78 -11.50 5.51
CA TYR A 52 -1.24 -11.81 4.15
C TYR A 52 -2.13 -10.72 3.55
N VAL A 53 -2.72 -9.87 4.39
CA VAL A 53 -3.57 -8.75 3.98
C VAL A 53 -2.85 -7.42 4.12
N GLY A 54 -1.97 -7.28 5.12
CA GLY A 54 -1.36 -6.01 5.50
C GLY A 54 -2.26 -5.13 6.36
N GLU A 55 -1.72 -3.98 6.76
CA GLU A 55 -2.37 -3.03 7.65
C GLU A 55 -2.23 -1.62 7.05
N PHE A 56 -3.32 -1.11 6.50
CA PHE A 56 -3.39 0.14 5.73
C PHE A 56 -4.60 0.99 6.10
N ALA A 57 -4.45 2.30 5.92
CA ALA A 57 -5.53 3.29 5.90
C ALA A 57 -5.70 3.97 4.52
N TRP A 58 -4.68 3.89 3.64
CA TRP A 58 -4.67 4.55 2.34
C TRP A 58 -4.62 3.54 1.19
N THR A 59 -5.66 3.57 0.36
CA THR A 59 -5.95 2.55 -0.65
C THR A 59 -4.90 2.39 -1.75
N PRO A 60 -4.26 3.45 -2.28
CA PRO A 60 -3.16 3.29 -3.24
C PRO A 60 -1.94 2.57 -2.67
N SER A 61 -1.57 2.83 -1.40
CA SER A 61 -0.46 2.13 -0.75
C SER A 61 -0.77 0.64 -0.56
N HIS A 62 -1.99 0.31 -0.20
CA HIS A 62 -2.40 -1.09 -0.04
C HIS A 62 -2.35 -1.86 -1.37
N ALA A 63 -2.83 -1.24 -2.45
CA ALA A 63 -2.71 -1.83 -3.77
C ALA A 63 -1.24 -1.98 -4.21
N ALA A 64 -0.42 -0.95 -3.99
CA ALA A 64 1.02 -1.00 -4.28
C ALA A 64 1.72 -2.13 -3.51
N TRP A 65 1.32 -2.38 -2.26
CA TRP A 65 1.85 -3.49 -1.47
C TRP A 65 1.51 -4.84 -2.09
N PHE A 66 0.26 -5.12 -2.48
CA PHE A 66 -0.08 -6.37 -3.17
C PHE A 66 0.67 -6.55 -4.49
N ILE A 67 0.93 -5.46 -5.22
CA ILE A 67 1.75 -5.49 -6.43
C ILE A 67 3.19 -5.92 -6.08
N GLN A 68 3.79 -5.34 -5.04
CA GLN A 68 5.13 -5.70 -4.56
C GLN A 68 5.21 -7.14 -4.05
N GLN A 69 4.14 -7.65 -3.44
CA GLN A 69 4.05 -9.04 -2.97
C GLN A 69 3.85 -10.06 -4.11
N ASN A 70 3.83 -9.64 -5.38
CA ASN A 70 3.46 -10.49 -6.52
C ASN A 70 2.10 -11.17 -6.33
N ALA A 71 1.14 -10.44 -5.75
CA ALA A 71 -0.18 -10.92 -5.36
C ALA A 71 -1.30 -10.03 -5.91
N TRP A 72 -1.05 -9.37 -7.05
CA TRP A 72 -2.02 -8.52 -7.75
C TRP A 72 -2.60 -9.23 -8.99
N SER A 73 -3.91 -9.10 -9.18
CA SER A 73 -4.66 -9.75 -10.27
C SER A 73 -5.64 -8.80 -10.94
N ARG A 74 -5.99 -9.11 -12.20
CA ARG A 74 -7.08 -8.46 -12.94
C ARG A 74 -8.38 -9.29 -12.89
N ARG A 75 -8.34 -10.49 -12.32
CA ARG A 75 -9.49 -11.41 -12.24
C ARG A 75 -10.01 -11.46 -10.79
N PRO A 76 -11.33 -11.30 -10.58
CA PRO A 76 -11.91 -11.44 -9.25
C PRO A 76 -11.91 -12.89 -8.78
N GLU A 77 -11.78 -13.07 -7.47
CA GLU A 77 -12.02 -14.35 -6.80
C GLU A 77 -12.52 -14.10 -5.37
N PRO A 78 -13.28 -15.04 -4.77
CA PRO A 78 -13.67 -14.96 -3.37
C PRO A 78 -12.45 -14.81 -2.45
N GLY A 79 -12.54 -13.89 -1.49
CA GLY A 79 -11.46 -13.57 -0.55
C GLY A 79 -10.47 -12.51 -1.05
N ALA A 80 -10.50 -12.14 -2.34
CA ALA A 80 -9.68 -11.05 -2.86
C ALA A 80 -10.13 -9.69 -2.31
N LEU A 81 -9.17 -8.79 -2.10
CA LEU A 81 -9.45 -7.37 -1.90
C LEU A 81 -9.64 -6.72 -3.27
N VAL A 82 -10.77 -6.08 -3.50
CA VAL A 82 -11.08 -5.38 -4.75
C VAL A 82 -10.85 -3.89 -4.58
N PHE A 83 -10.14 -3.28 -5.52
CA PHE A 83 -9.80 -1.86 -5.49
C PHE A 83 -10.46 -1.13 -6.66
N TYR A 84 -11.07 0.02 -6.36
CA TYR A 84 -11.86 0.80 -7.31
C TYR A 84 -11.30 2.21 -7.52
N ASP A 85 -11.45 2.70 -8.74
CA ASP A 85 -11.28 4.10 -9.13
C ASP A 85 -12.62 4.56 -9.70
N TRP A 86 -13.27 5.51 -9.02
CA TRP A 86 -14.62 5.95 -9.38
C TRP A 86 -14.66 6.76 -10.67
N ARG A 87 -13.54 7.40 -11.02
CA ARG A 87 -13.35 8.05 -12.33
C ARG A 87 -13.18 7.02 -13.44
N GLY A 88 -12.95 5.75 -13.09
CA GLY A 88 -12.81 4.64 -14.03
C GLY A 88 -11.38 4.46 -14.54
N GLY A 89 -10.40 5.13 -13.93
CA GLY A 89 -9.00 4.91 -14.22
C GLY A 89 -8.56 3.48 -13.88
N LYS A 90 -7.36 3.13 -14.35
CA LYS A 90 -6.75 1.79 -14.18
C LYS A 90 -5.39 1.84 -13.50
N SER A 91 -5.02 3.00 -12.98
CA SER A 91 -3.80 3.18 -12.20
C SER A 91 -4.07 2.88 -10.73
N TYR A 92 -3.19 2.12 -10.09
CA TYR A 92 -3.28 1.90 -8.63
C TYR A 92 -3.18 3.21 -7.83
N LYS A 93 -2.57 4.25 -8.41
CA LYS A 93 -2.47 5.57 -7.79
C LYS A 93 -3.80 6.32 -7.72
N GLY A 94 -4.77 5.95 -8.57
CA GLY A 94 -6.09 6.58 -8.65
C GLY A 94 -7.16 5.86 -7.83
N ILE A 95 -6.79 4.90 -6.99
CA ILE A 95 -7.76 4.11 -6.23
C ILE A 95 -8.40 4.95 -5.13
N ASP A 96 -9.74 5.02 -5.16
CA ASP A 96 -10.57 5.73 -4.20
C ASP A 96 -11.12 4.83 -3.09
N HIS A 97 -11.23 3.52 -3.33
CA HIS A 97 -11.95 2.62 -2.43
C HIS A 97 -11.49 1.16 -2.52
N VAL A 98 -11.73 0.43 -1.44
CA VAL A 98 -11.45 -1.00 -1.33
C VAL A 98 -12.60 -1.75 -0.66
N GLY A 99 -12.78 -3.01 -1.04
CA GLY A 99 -13.68 -3.96 -0.38
C GLY A 99 -13.12 -5.37 -0.44
N ILE A 100 -13.85 -6.34 0.13
CA ILE A 100 -13.54 -7.77 -0.05
C ILE A 100 -14.59 -8.45 -0.93
N VAL A 101 -14.14 -9.28 -1.87
CA VAL A 101 -15.01 -10.11 -2.70
C VAL A 101 -15.52 -11.29 -1.88
N GLU A 102 -16.83 -11.37 -1.66
CA GLU A 102 -17.47 -12.51 -1.00
C GLU A 102 -17.79 -13.62 -2.01
N ARG A 103 -18.23 -13.28 -3.22
CA ARG A 103 -18.47 -14.22 -4.32
C ARG A 103 -18.46 -13.52 -5.69
N VAL A 104 -18.29 -14.31 -6.75
CA VAL A 104 -18.34 -13.87 -8.15
C VAL A 104 -19.50 -14.56 -8.84
N GLU A 105 -20.29 -13.82 -9.63
CA GLU A 105 -21.44 -14.33 -10.37
C GLU A 105 -21.51 -13.69 -11.75
N GLY A 106 -21.12 -14.46 -12.77
CA GLY A 106 -20.96 -13.94 -14.13
C GLY A 106 -19.95 -12.79 -14.16
N HIS A 107 -20.41 -11.62 -14.62
CA HIS A 107 -19.60 -10.39 -14.68
C HIS A 107 -19.71 -9.51 -13.43
N LYS A 108 -20.48 -9.93 -12.42
CA LYS A 108 -20.67 -9.17 -11.20
C LYS A 108 -19.85 -9.76 -10.06
N ILE A 109 -19.42 -8.88 -9.17
CA ILE A 109 -18.84 -9.25 -7.88
C ILE A 109 -19.80 -8.85 -6.77
N HIS A 110 -19.89 -9.71 -5.75
CA HIS A 110 -20.62 -9.43 -4.52
C HIS A 110 -19.60 -9.24 -3.42
N THR A 111 -19.66 -8.10 -2.75
CA THR A 111 -18.60 -7.62 -1.88
C THR A 111 -19.12 -7.27 -0.50
N ILE A 112 -18.22 -7.23 0.48
CA ILE A 112 -18.44 -6.57 1.77
C ILE A 112 -17.54 -5.32 1.78
N GLU A 113 -18.15 -4.16 1.92
CA GLU A 113 -17.50 -2.85 1.79
C GLU A 113 -17.84 -1.97 2.99
N ALA A 114 -16.80 -1.39 3.61
CA ALA A 114 -16.86 -0.41 4.70
C ALA A 114 -16.79 1.01 4.14
N ASN A 115 -17.31 2.02 4.85
CA ASN A 115 -17.41 3.41 4.37
C ASN A 115 -18.15 3.52 3.01
N VAL A 116 -19.04 2.58 2.68
CA VAL A 116 -19.83 2.66 1.45
C VAL A 116 -21.09 3.47 1.69
N ASP A 117 -21.56 4.14 0.65
CA ASP A 117 -22.66 5.11 0.73
C ASP A 117 -22.39 6.13 1.86
N ARG A 118 -21.12 6.55 1.93
CA ARG A 118 -20.47 7.43 2.91
C ARG A 118 -20.31 6.89 4.32
N VAL A 119 -21.26 6.12 4.84
CA VAL A 119 -21.36 5.90 6.30
C VAL A 119 -21.48 4.44 6.73
N TRP A 120 -21.61 3.50 5.80
CA TRP A 120 -22.03 2.12 6.11
C TRP A 120 -20.95 1.07 5.86
N LEU A 121 -21.02 -0.01 6.64
CA LEU A 121 -20.45 -1.32 6.29
C LEU A 121 -21.58 -2.26 5.85
N LYS A 122 -21.59 -2.65 4.58
CA LYS A 122 -22.62 -3.53 4.04
C LYS A 122 -22.17 -4.31 2.81
N ARG A 123 -23.06 -5.19 2.37
CA ARG A 123 -22.90 -5.89 1.09
C ARG A 123 -23.21 -4.96 -0.08
N LYS A 124 -22.47 -5.13 -1.18
CA LYS A 124 -22.76 -4.50 -2.47
C LYS A 124 -22.65 -5.56 -3.58
N THR A 125 -23.43 -5.35 -4.62
CA THR A 125 -23.22 -6.02 -5.91
C THR A 125 -22.67 -4.97 -6.86
N ARG A 126 -21.55 -5.26 -7.52
CA ARG A 126 -20.81 -4.31 -8.34
C ARG A 126 -20.54 -4.91 -9.72
N GLU A 127 -20.66 -4.05 -10.74
CA GLU A 127 -20.02 -4.29 -12.03
C GLU A 127 -18.50 -4.08 -11.89
N THR A 128 -17.73 -4.62 -12.82
CA THR A 128 -16.25 -4.57 -12.76
C THR A 128 -15.62 -3.43 -13.56
N ASP A 129 -16.41 -2.56 -14.19
CA ASP A 129 -15.93 -1.47 -15.05
C ASP A 129 -15.08 -0.43 -14.30
N LYS A 130 -15.38 -0.18 -13.02
CA LYS A 130 -14.61 0.72 -12.14
C LYS A 130 -13.49 0.03 -11.36
N VAL A 131 -13.28 -1.27 -11.56
CA VAL A 131 -12.22 -1.99 -10.85
C VAL A 131 -10.87 -1.67 -11.48
N VAL A 132 -9.90 -1.36 -10.61
CA VAL A 132 -8.48 -1.19 -10.94
C VAL A 132 -7.77 -2.55 -10.88
N GLY A 133 -8.06 -3.34 -9.85
CA GLY A 133 -7.58 -4.71 -9.74
C GLY A 133 -7.90 -5.33 -8.39
N TYR A 134 -7.26 -6.47 -8.13
CA TYR A 134 -7.54 -7.32 -6.99
C TYR A 134 -6.24 -7.70 -6.28
N GLY A 135 -6.15 -7.44 -4.98
CA GLY A 135 -5.13 -7.99 -4.10
C GLY A 135 -5.53 -9.37 -3.61
N ILE A 136 -4.63 -10.35 -3.68
CA ILE A 136 -4.92 -11.76 -3.42
C ILE A 136 -4.15 -12.27 -2.20
N PRO A 137 -4.72 -12.25 -0.98
CA PRO A 137 -4.03 -12.66 0.24
C PRO A 137 -3.45 -14.07 0.20
N ARG A 138 -4.14 -15.04 -0.44
CA ARG A 138 -3.63 -16.42 -0.55
C ARG A 138 -2.33 -16.51 -1.36
N LEU A 139 -2.09 -15.58 -2.29
CA LEU A 139 -0.84 -15.54 -3.05
C LEU A 139 0.30 -14.97 -2.21
N VAL A 140 0.03 -13.97 -1.36
CA VAL A 140 1.00 -13.48 -0.38
C VAL A 140 1.44 -14.63 0.53
N LYS A 141 0.47 -15.37 1.09
CA LYS A 141 0.73 -16.55 1.91
C LYS A 141 1.61 -17.58 1.17
N ALA A 142 1.21 -17.99 -0.03
CA ALA A 142 1.97 -18.97 -0.82
C ALA A 142 3.39 -18.49 -1.17
N ASN A 143 3.57 -17.19 -1.39
CA ASN A 143 4.88 -16.61 -1.66
C ASN A 143 5.77 -16.63 -0.40
N LEU A 144 5.23 -16.34 0.78
CA LEU A 144 5.94 -16.42 2.05
C LEU A 144 6.35 -17.87 2.37
N GLU A 145 5.43 -18.83 2.20
CA GLU A 145 5.73 -20.26 2.41
C GLU A 145 6.85 -20.74 1.49
N ARG A 146 6.84 -20.34 0.21
CA ARG A 146 7.93 -20.64 -0.73
C ARG A 146 9.27 -20.04 -0.29
N LEU A 147 9.27 -18.81 0.23
CA LEU A 147 10.49 -18.16 0.71
C LEU A 147 11.06 -18.86 1.95
N ASP A 148 10.20 -19.31 2.85
CA ASP A 148 10.60 -20.07 4.03
C ASP A 148 11.18 -21.45 3.66
N GLU A 149 10.63 -22.11 2.64
CA GLU A 149 11.19 -23.34 2.07
C GLU A 149 12.60 -23.11 1.51
N ILE A 150 12.78 -22.09 0.66
CA ILE A 150 14.10 -21.74 0.09
C ILE A 150 15.10 -21.45 1.21
N ARG A 151 14.74 -20.59 2.16
CA ARG A 151 15.60 -20.26 3.30
C ARG A 151 15.95 -21.48 4.14
N SER A 152 15.02 -22.42 4.30
CA SER A 152 15.27 -23.67 5.03
C SER A 152 16.25 -24.57 4.30
N THR A 153 16.24 -24.57 2.96
CA THR A 153 17.23 -25.31 2.15
C THR A 153 18.61 -24.62 2.08
N GLU A 154 18.69 -23.32 2.31
CA GLU A 154 19.95 -22.54 2.31
C GLU A 154 20.68 -22.54 3.66
N ARG A 155 20.06 -23.05 4.74
CA ARG A 155 20.78 -23.24 6.02
C ARG A 155 21.89 -24.27 5.79
N PRO A 156 23.17 -23.94 6.08
CA PRO A 156 24.25 -24.91 5.97
C PRO A 156 23.87 -26.15 6.77
N PHE A 157 23.96 -27.32 6.16
CA PHE A 157 23.98 -28.57 6.91
C PHE A 157 25.17 -28.44 7.87
N ILE A 158 24.92 -28.15 9.14
CA ILE A 158 25.94 -28.24 10.17
C ILE A 158 26.30 -29.72 10.18
N SER A 159 27.42 -30.06 9.54
CA SER A 159 28.00 -31.38 9.67
C SER A 159 28.07 -31.68 11.17
N PRO A 160 27.57 -32.82 11.66
CA PRO A 160 27.74 -33.17 13.06
C PRO A 160 29.22 -33.06 13.41
N PRO A 161 29.58 -32.58 14.62
CA PRO A 161 30.98 -32.52 15.02
C PRO A 161 31.58 -33.90 14.82
N ARG A 162 32.57 -33.99 13.94
CA ARG A 162 33.30 -35.22 13.68
C ARG A 162 33.87 -35.65 15.03
N SER A 163 33.40 -36.77 15.57
CA SER A 163 33.94 -37.36 16.79
C SER A 163 35.44 -37.49 16.60
N GLY A 164 36.18 -36.74 17.41
CA GLY A 164 37.62 -36.75 17.40
C GLY A 164 38.12 -38.07 17.95
N ASP A 165 38.50 -38.98 17.07
CA ASP A 165 39.47 -40.02 17.38
C ASP A 165 40.79 -39.61 16.76
N ALA A 166 41.51 -38.78 17.52
CA ALA A 166 42.92 -38.50 17.30
C ALA A 166 43.74 -39.74 17.67
N HIS A 167 43.65 -40.79 16.85
CA HIS A 167 44.77 -41.73 16.72
C HIS A 167 45.83 -41.05 15.85
N GLY A 168 46.73 -40.32 16.52
CA GLY A 168 47.86 -39.67 15.90
C GLY A 168 48.72 -40.69 15.16
N SER A 169 48.62 -40.68 13.83
CA SER A 169 49.57 -41.37 12.98
C SER A 169 50.85 -40.53 12.90
N PRO A 170 52.05 -41.12 13.07
CA PRO A 170 53.31 -40.38 13.12
C PRO A 170 53.71 -39.71 11.78
N LEU A 171 52.91 -39.88 10.73
CA LEU A 171 53.16 -39.30 9.40
C LEU A 171 52.47 -37.95 9.16
N ASP A 172 51.56 -37.52 10.04
CA ASP A 172 50.87 -36.22 9.89
C ASP A 172 51.74 -35.01 10.31
N LEU A 173 52.90 -35.26 10.93
CA LEU A 173 53.84 -34.19 11.33
C LEU A 173 54.69 -33.66 10.15
N LEU A 174 54.82 -34.44 9.06
CA LEU A 174 55.62 -34.06 7.89
C LEU A 174 54.79 -33.42 6.76
N GLY A 175 53.46 -33.50 6.83
CA GLY A 175 52.54 -33.04 5.78
C GLY A 175 51.91 -31.67 6.01
N THR A 176 52.18 -31.00 7.13
CA THR A 176 51.59 -29.69 7.40
C THR A 176 52.33 -28.57 6.63
N PRO A 177 51.60 -27.57 6.08
CA PRO A 177 52.20 -26.41 5.41
C PRO A 177 53.34 -25.72 6.18
N PRO A 178 53.28 -25.54 7.52
CA PRO A 178 54.40 -24.95 8.27
C PRO A 178 55.65 -25.83 8.36
N ALA A 179 55.53 -27.16 8.37
CA ALA A 179 56.68 -28.06 8.41
C ALA A 179 57.46 -28.06 7.08
N LEU A 180 56.74 -28.00 5.96
CA LEU A 180 57.33 -27.82 4.62
C LEU A 180 58.01 -26.46 4.46
N LEU A 181 57.40 -25.39 5.00
CA LEU A 181 58.02 -24.06 5.02
C LEU A 181 59.31 -24.05 5.86
N ALA A 182 59.31 -24.69 7.04
CA ALA A 182 60.51 -24.79 7.87
C ALA A 182 61.64 -25.55 7.15
N ALA A 183 61.32 -26.67 6.48
CA ALA A 183 62.31 -27.42 5.68
C ALA A 183 62.85 -26.60 4.49
N MET A 184 61.99 -25.87 3.76
CA MET A 184 62.41 -24.97 2.69
C MET A 184 63.30 -23.82 3.19
N VAL A 185 62.97 -23.23 4.35
CA VAL A 185 63.76 -22.15 4.95
C VAL A 185 65.13 -22.69 5.39
N LEU A 186 65.19 -23.88 5.98
CA LEU A 186 66.47 -24.49 6.37
C LEU A 186 67.36 -24.78 5.13
N MET A 187 66.77 -25.30 4.05
CA MET A 187 67.48 -25.58 2.80
C MET A 187 68.01 -24.32 2.12
N THR A 188 67.20 -23.26 2.09
CA THR A 188 67.59 -21.95 1.52
C THR A 188 68.69 -21.27 2.33
N ILE A 189 68.69 -21.38 3.67
CA ILE A 189 69.76 -20.87 4.54
C ILE A 189 71.08 -21.62 4.29
N VAL A 190 71.06 -22.95 4.22
CA VAL A 190 72.26 -23.77 3.93
C VAL A 190 72.83 -23.46 2.53
N LEU A 191 71.97 -23.25 1.54
CA LEU A 191 72.39 -22.90 0.18
C LEU A 191 72.94 -21.45 0.12
N SER A 192 72.38 -20.53 0.91
CA SER A 192 72.84 -19.13 0.98
C SER A 192 74.19 -18.98 1.72
N LEU A 193 74.45 -19.84 2.71
CA LEU A 193 75.74 -19.92 3.41
C LEU A 193 76.85 -20.50 2.52
N ARG A 194 76.52 -21.32 1.51
CA ARG A 194 77.50 -21.81 0.52
C ARG A 194 77.74 -20.87 -0.67
N VAL A 195 76.86 -19.91 -0.92
CA VAL A 195 76.92 -19.03 -2.12
C VAL A 195 77.43 -17.61 -1.81
N THR A 196 77.60 -17.23 -0.53
CA THR A 196 78.03 -15.87 -0.14
C THR A 196 79.56 -15.66 -0.06
N GLY A 197 80.36 -16.66 -0.40
CA GLY A 197 81.82 -16.54 -0.53
C GLY A 197 82.29 -15.88 -1.83
N ARG A 198 81.78 -14.67 -2.17
CA ARG A 198 82.41 -13.66 -3.05
C ARG A 198 81.40 -12.57 -3.41
N ARG A 199 81.45 -11.42 -2.73
CA ARG A 199 80.98 -10.15 -3.32
C ARG A 199 82.13 -9.13 -3.30
N ARG A 200 82.38 -8.52 -4.47
CA ARG A 200 82.97 -7.18 -4.58
C ARG A 200 81.87 -6.20 -5.04
N PRO A 201 81.81 -4.97 -4.53
CA PRO A 201 80.69 -4.04 -4.75
C PRO A 201 80.95 -3.07 -5.91
N GLY A 202 79.87 -2.63 -6.57
CA GLY A 202 79.90 -1.58 -7.59
C GLY A 202 78.59 -0.77 -7.59
N THR A 203 78.74 0.54 -7.63
CA THR A 203 77.81 1.63 -7.29
C THR A 203 77.15 2.30 -8.52
N HIS A 204 76.17 3.18 -8.24
CA HIS A 204 75.58 4.23 -9.10
C HIS A 204 74.44 3.77 -10.06
N ARG A 205 73.42 4.56 -10.43
CA ARG A 205 73.13 6.00 -10.33
C ARG A 205 71.62 6.22 -10.60
N ARG A 206 71.02 7.29 -10.04
CA ARG A 206 69.71 7.83 -10.44
C ARG A 206 69.77 8.49 -11.82
N LEU A 207 68.64 8.49 -12.55
CA LEU A 207 68.33 9.40 -13.66
C LEU A 207 66.93 10.02 -13.46
N PRO A 208 66.70 11.27 -13.93
CA PRO A 208 65.55 12.08 -13.55
C PRO A 208 64.37 12.09 -14.54
N TRP A 209 63.28 12.65 -14.00
CA TRP A 209 61.93 12.99 -14.46
C TRP A 209 61.74 13.53 -15.90
N LEU A 210 60.66 13.10 -16.55
CA LEU A 210 59.98 13.76 -17.68
C LEU A 210 58.53 14.12 -17.26
N PRO A 211 58.00 15.31 -17.61
CA PRO A 211 56.67 15.73 -17.19
C PRO A 211 55.57 15.08 -18.04
N GLY A 212 54.51 14.58 -17.39
CA GLY A 212 53.33 14.01 -18.04
C GLY A 212 52.34 15.09 -18.53
N PRO A 213 51.48 14.77 -19.52
CA PRO A 213 50.53 15.71 -20.10
C PRO A 213 49.34 16.00 -19.17
N THR A 214 48.85 17.22 -19.29
CA THR A 214 47.82 17.93 -18.50
C THR A 214 46.42 17.32 -18.57
N ALA A 215 45.68 17.47 -17.47
CA ALA A 215 44.31 16.99 -17.27
C ALA A 215 43.27 17.69 -18.17
N PRO A 216 42.18 17.00 -18.57
CA PRO A 216 41.11 17.59 -19.37
C PRO A 216 40.17 18.50 -18.53
N PRO A 217 39.51 19.49 -19.16
CA PRO A 217 38.65 20.46 -18.47
C PRO A 217 37.31 19.86 -17.98
N PRO A 218 36.67 20.47 -16.98
CA PRO A 218 35.44 19.95 -16.37
C PRO A 218 34.20 20.12 -17.28
N PRO A 219 33.18 19.25 -17.11
CA PRO A 219 31.96 19.29 -17.92
C PRO A 219 31.04 20.48 -17.60
N PRO A 220 30.16 20.87 -18.54
CA PRO A 220 29.27 22.02 -18.39
C PRO A 220 28.18 21.80 -17.33
N ARG A 221 27.81 22.91 -16.68
CA ARG A 221 26.88 22.99 -15.55
C ARG A 221 25.43 22.83 -16.02
N VAL A 222 24.72 21.81 -15.53
CA VAL A 222 23.28 21.60 -15.76
C VAL A 222 22.48 22.61 -14.94
N PRO A 223 21.49 23.34 -15.51
CA PRO A 223 20.63 24.23 -14.72
C PRO A 223 19.53 23.45 -13.99
N SER A 224 19.28 23.83 -12.73
CA SER A 224 18.23 23.27 -11.87
C SER A 224 16.81 23.53 -12.44
N PRO A 225 15.84 22.61 -12.21
CA PRO A 225 14.47 22.80 -12.67
C PRO A 225 13.77 23.91 -11.86
N ARG A 226 13.17 24.88 -12.57
CA ARG A 226 12.34 25.94 -11.97
C ARG A 226 10.99 25.37 -11.52
N ASN A 227 10.60 25.69 -10.29
CA ASN A 227 9.24 25.55 -9.75
C ASN A 227 8.22 26.33 -10.60
N PRO A 228 7.11 25.73 -11.06
CA PRO A 228 6.09 26.44 -11.82
C PRO A 228 4.95 26.93 -10.90
N LEU A 229 5.18 27.99 -10.13
CA LEU A 229 4.11 28.78 -9.49
C LEU A 229 4.57 30.24 -9.35
N THR A 230 4.59 31.00 -10.45
CA THR A 230 4.55 32.48 -10.42
C THR A 230 3.96 32.99 -11.74
N PRO A 231 2.92 33.86 -11.74
CA PRO A 231 2.33 34.41 -12.97
C PRO A 231 3.22 35.51 -13.57
N PRO A 232 3.11 35.79 -14.90
CA PRO A 232 3.99 36.74 -15.55
C PRO A 232 3.55 38.19 -15.31
N HIS A 233 4.45 39.01 -14.76
CA HIS A 233 4.48 40.45 -15.01
C HIS A 233 5.25 40.72 -16.31
N GLN A 234 4.68 41.51 -17.19
CA GLN A 234 5.38 42.18 -18.30
C GLN A 234 5.59 43.67 -17.99
N PRO A 235 6.56 44.31 -18.68
CA PRO A 235 7.38 45.38 -18.11
C PRO A 235 6.90 46.80 -18.44
N GLU A 236 7.44 47.75 -17.66
CA GLU A 236 7.33 49.20 -17.85
C GLU A 236 7.90 49.68 -19.19
N GLN A 237 7.18 50.61 -19.83
CA GLN A 237 7.74 51.70 -20.62
C GLN A 237 6.93 52.96 -20.33
N GLY A 238 7.60 54.00 -19.82
CA GLY A 238 7.08 55.36 -19.77
C GLY A 238 7.43 56.11 -21.05
N ASP A 239 6.52 56.96 -21.51
CA ASP A 239 6.77 58.41 -21.58
C ASP A 239 5.51 59.20 -21.97
N ALA A 240 5.40 60.39 -21.37
CA ALA A 240 4.70 61.60 -21.80
C ALA A 240 3.16 61.63 -22.04
N SER A 241 2.47 62.30 -21.10
CA SER A 241 1.24 63.11 -21.26
C SER A 241 1.46 64.33 -22.20
N PRO A 242 0.47 65.21 -22.53
CA PRO A 242 -0.91 65.33 -22.01
C PRO A 242 -2.01 65.66 -23.06
N THR A 243 -3.29 65.45 -22.72
CA THR A 243 -4.36 66.45 -22.98
C THR A 243 -5.58 66.22 -22.06
N GLU A 244 -6.11 67.32 -21.56
CA GLU A 244 -7.27 67.50 -20.70
C GLU A 244 -8.60 67.01 -21.32
N ALA A 245 -9.53 66.51 -20.49
CA ALA A 245 -10.74 67.25 -20.10
C ALA A 245 -11.88 66.33 -19.60
N SER A 246 -12.49 66.81 -18.52
CA SER A 246 -13.92 66.73 -18.17
C SER A 246 -14.50 65.56 -17.36
N LEU A 247 -14.85 65.95 -16.13
CA LEU A 247 -16.16 65.77 -15.46
C LEU A 247 -16.29 64.66 -14.40
N THR A 248 -15.99 65.11 -13.19
CA THR A 248 -16.70 64.94 -11.91
C THR A 248 -18.07 64.23 -11.92
N GLU A 249 -18.24 63.41 -10.87
CA GLU A 249 -19.35 63.43 -9.89
C GLU A 249 -20.24 62.18 -9.74
N GLN A 250 -20.39 61.80 -8.46
CA GLN A 250 -21.50 61.11 -7.80
C GLN A 250 -21.55 59.57 -7.79
N ALA A 251 -21.05 59.06 -6.66
CA ALA A 251 -21.60 57.90 -5.98
C ALA A 251 -22.98 58.19 -5.40
N LYS A 252 -23.99 57.34 -5.66
CA LYS A 252 -24.99 56.97 -4.65
C LYS A 252 -25.78 55.70 -5.05
N ALA A 253 -25.85 54.79 -4.09
CA ALA A 253 -26.72 53.62 -4.08
C ALA A 253 -28.21 53.99 -4.08
N GLN A 254 -29.06 53.16 -4.70
CA GLN A 254 -30.39 52.81 -4.18
C GLN A 254 -31.09 51.71 -5.00
N ALA A 255 -31.54 50.67 -4.28
CA ALA A 255 -32.56 49.72 -4.70
C ALA A 255 -33.97 50.26 -4.36
N PRO A 256 -35.05 49.85 -5.06
CA PRO A 256 -36.41 50.23 -4.70
C PRO A 256 -37.16 49.15 -3.87
N PRO A 257 -38.30 49.51 -3.23
CA PRO A 257 -38.64 49.03 -1.89
C PRO A 257 -39.77 48.00 -1.78
N ARG A 258 -39.86 47.39 -0.59
CA ARG A 258 -40.98 46.61 -0.07
C ARG A 258 -42.05 47.53 0.55
N THR A 259 -43.31 47.16 0.37
CA THR A 259 -44.48 47.86 0.92
C THR A 259 -45.18 46.99 1.98
N THR A 260 -45.13 47.51 3.21
CA THR A 260 -46.09 47.50 4.35
C THR A 260 -47.00 46.29 4.65
N ALA A 261 -46.92 45.83 5.91
CA ALA A 261 -47.96 45.12 6.68
C ALA A 261 -49.07 46.10 7.17
N PRO A 262 -50.17 45.65 7.83
CA PRO A 262 -50.08 45.25 9.25
C PRO A 262 -50.96 44.06 9.70
N THR A 263 -50.69 43.70 10.96
CA THR A 263 -51.20 42.72 11.93
C THR A 263 -52.71 42.53 12.08
N ASP A 264 -53.15 41.30 12.39
CA ASP A 264 -53.93 41.01 13.62
C ASP A 264 -53.88 39.53 14.05
N ARG A 265 -54.03 39.30 15.37
CA ARG A 265 -54.04 38.01 16.09
C ARG A 265 -55.48 37.52 16.32
N SER A 266 -55.72 36.22 16.14
CA SER A 266 -56.65 35.34 16.89
C SER A 266 -56.82 34.05 16.05
N GLY A 267 -57.10 32.85 16.54
CA GLY A 267 -57.34 32.27 17.84
C GLY A 267 -57.42 30.75 17.62
N MET A 268 -57.18 29.98 18.68
CA MET A 268 -57.31 28.51 18.65
C MET A 268 -58.78 28.08 18.45
N ALA A 269 -58.92 26.88 17.86
CA ALA A 269 -59.75 25.75 18.31
C ALA A 269 -60.85 25.23 17.35
N ARG A 270 -60.80 23.89 17.17
CA ARG A 270 -61.93 22.94 16.97
C ARG A 270 -62.65 23.00 15.61
N VAL A 271 -63.16 21.93 14.99
CA VAL A 271 -63.43 20.52 15.33
C VAL A 271 -63.75 19.79 13.99
N ALA A 272 -63.37 18.50 13.92
CA ALA A 272 -64.00 17.29 13.34
C ALA A 272 -64.96 17.38 12.11
N ALA A 273 -65.37 16.33 11.38
CA ALA A 273 -65.27 14.88 11.44
C ALA A 273 -65.70 14.32 10.05
N GLY A 274 -65.45 13.02 9.81
CA GLY A 274 -66.02 12.23 8.71
C GLY A 274 -64.97 11.27 8.14
N ALA A 275 -64.68 10.08 8.69
CA ALA A 275 -65.55 8.90 8.90
C ALA A 275 -66.28 8.51 7.59
N GLY A 276 -66.20 7.29 7.06
CA GLY A 276 -65.61 6.03 7.50
C GLY A 276 -65.81 4.97 6.39
N ARG A 277 -64.96 3.93 6.30
CA ARG A 277 -65.15 2.58 6.87
C ARG A 277 -65.70 1.57 5.80
N PRO A 278 -65.70 0.23 6.00
CA PRO A 278 -64.53 -0.63 5.77
C PRO A 278 -64.82 -2.01 5.10
N ALA A 279 -63.73 -2.77 4.87
CA ALA A 279 -63.54 -4.23 5.05
C ALA A 279 -64.39 -5.29 4.31
N THR A 280 -63.69 -6.27 3.70
CA THR A 280 -64.03 -7.71 3.76
C THR A 280 -62.80 -8.62 3.57
N LYS A 281 -62.59 -9.53 4.54
CA LYS A 281 -61.92 -10.85 4.51
C LYS A 281 -62.87 -11.78 5.31
N PRO A 282 -63.01 -13.09 5.02
CA PRO A 282 -62.05 -14.17 5.37
C PRO A 282 -62.02 -15.30 4.29
N HIS A 283 -61.25 -16.41 4.28
CA HIS A 283 -60.82 -17.40 5.29
C HIS A 283 -59.70 -18.31 4.67
N PRO A 284 -59.04 -19.24 5.42
CA PRO A 284 -57.74 -19.84 5.08
C PRO A 284 -57.83 -21.22 4.39
N THR A 285 -56.85 -21.53 3.54
CA THR A 285 -56.67 -22.87 2.93
C THR A 285 -55.49 -23.62 3.58
N LYS A 286 -55.73 -24.91 3.84
CA LYS A 286 -54.81 -25.88 4.48
C LYS A 286 -53.54 -26.16 3.65
N PRO A 287 -52.43 -26.60 4.28
CA PRO A 287 -51.17 -26.88 3.60
C PRO A 287 -51.19 -28.23 2.86
N ARG A 288 -50.58 -28.27 1.67
CA ARG A 288 -50.35 -29.48 0.87
C ARG A 288 -48.93 -30.02 1.15
N PRO A 289 -48.72 -31.36 1.23
CA PRO A 289 -47.51 -31.94 1.78
C PRO A 289 -46.27 -31.82 0.87
N THR A 290 -45.12 -31.69 1.53
CA THR A 290 -43.76 -31.75 0.98
C THR A 290 -43.43 -33.15 0.42
N PRO A 291 -42.86 -33.27 -0.79
CA PRO A 291 -42.23 -34.52 -1.21
C PRO A 291 -40.86 -34.70 -0.54
N LYS A 292 -40.67 -35.88 0.05
CA LYS A 292 -39.43 -36.33 0.67
C LYS A 292 -38.27 -36.44 -0.35
N ARG A 293 -37.11 -35.96 0.09
CA ARG A 293 -35.72 -36.24 -0.33
C ARG A 293 -35.54 -37.60 -1.04
N ARG A 294 -34.94 -37.59 -2.25
CA ARG A 294 -34.29 -38.76 -2.87
C ARG A 294 -32.86 -38.40 -3.29
N LYS A 295 -31.89 -39.02 -2.61
CA LYS A 295 -30.56 -39.50 -3.07
C LYS A 295 -30.12 -40.52 -2.00
N PRO A 296 -29.58 -41.70 -2.36
CA PRO A 296 -28.28 -41.75 -3.01
C PRO A 296 -28.16 -42.74 -4.17
N TYR A 297 -27.04 -42.60 -4.88
CA TYR A 297 -26.45 -43.60 -5.75
C TYR A 297 -26.57 -45.02 -5.20
N ASP A 298 -27.04 -45.94 -6.03
CA ASP A 298 -26.65 -47.35 -6.02
C ASP A 298 -26.80 -47.93 -7.42
N ALA A 299 -25.76 -48.69 -7.79
CA ALA A 299 -25.65 -49.72 -8.81
C ALA A 299 -25.64 -49.34 -10.32
N SER A 300 -24.43 -49.59 -10.88
CA SER A 300 -24.11 -50.12 -12.21
C SER A 300 -23.99 -49.16 -13.38
#